data_AF-A0AA88TA62-F1
#
_entry.id   AF-A0AA88TA62-F1
#
_cell.length_a   1.000
_cell.length_b   1.000
_cell.length_c   1.000
_cell.angle_alpha   90.00
_cell.angle_beta   90.00
_cell.angle_gamma   90.00
#
_symmetry.space_group_name_H-M   'P 1'
#
loop_
_entity.id
_entity.type
_entity.pdbx_description
1 polymer ?
#
loop_
_entity_poly.entity_id
_entity_poly.type
_entity_poly.pdbx_seq_one_letter_code
_entity_poly.pdbx_strand_id
1 'polypeptide(L)'
;MAGFALNLHLILSKPQAYFKLKGVKGGYQECSLLQDLVTLSDLEPKAANCTKKVIRDLKGSARPPQKKIMRKSFSIANWQANPTKTLV
;
A
#
# COMPACT_ATOMS: atom_id res chain seq x y z
N MET A 1 -4.00 -6.13 -7.88
CA MET A 1 -5.16 -5.20 -7.86
C MET A 1 -4.74 -3.92 -8.55
N ALA A 2 -5.00 -3.84 -9.85
CA ALA A 2 -4.52 -2.75 -10.72
C ALA A 2 -5.56 -2.40 -11.79
N GLY A 3 -6.86 -2.60 -11.52
CA GLY A 3 -7.93 -2.53 -12.52
C GLY A 3 -8.73 -1.23 -12.60
N PHE A 4 -8.55 -0.29 -11.66
CA PHE A 4 -9.32 0.96 -11.63
C PHE A 4 -8.48 2.11 -11.07
N ALA A 5 -8.88 3.34 -11.40
CA ALA A 5 -8.33 4.57 -10.86
C ALA A 5 -9.47 5.46 -10.36
N LEU A 6 -9.23 6.21 -9.29
CA LEU A 6 -10.21 7.10 -8.67
C LEU A 6 -9.74 8.55 -8.81
N ASN A 7 -10.67 9.46 -9.05
CA ASN A 7 -10.38 10.89 -9.02
C ASN A 7 -10.11 11.33 -7.57
N LEU A 8 -9.03 12.08 -7.35
CA LEU A 8 -8.67 12.61 -6.03
C LEU A 8 -9.80 13.42 -5.41
N HIS A 9 -10.51 14.23 -6.21
CA HIS A 9 -11.64 15.03 -5.73
C HIS A 9 -12.76 14.14 -5.15
N LEU A 10 -12.98 12.98 -5.76
CA LEU A 10 -14.00 12.03 -5.30
C LEU A 10 -13.65 11.45 -3.92
N ILE A 11 -12.36 11.12 -3.71
CA ILE A 11 -11.87 10.63 -2.41
C ILE A 11 -12.01 11.72 -1.34
N LEU A 12 -11.64 12.97 -1.65
CA LEU A 12 -11.77 14.09 -0.73
C LEU A 12 -13.23 14.42 -0.39
N SER A 13 -14.15 14.23 -1.34
CA SER A 13 -15.59 14.45 -1.11
C SER A 13 -16.24 13.39 -0.21
N LYS A 14 -15.64 12.20 -0.12
CA LYS A 14 -16.16 11.04 0.64
C LYS A 14 -15.08 10.47 1.55
N PRO A 15 -14.66 11.20 2.60
CA PRO A 15 -13.59 10.77 3.49
C PRO A 15 -13.93 9.52 4.32
N GLN A 16 -15.21 9.14 4.36
CA GLN A 16 -15.70 7.94 5.05
C GLN A 16 -15.52 6.66 4.22
N ALA A 17 -15.14 6.76 2.94
CA ALA A 17 -14.92 5.59 2.09
C ALA A 17 -13.50 5.04 2.31
N TYR A 18 -13.42 3.88 2.97
CA TYR A 18 -12.15 3.20 3.26
C TYR A 18 -12.24 1.70 2.97
N PHE A 19 -11.08 1.07 2.77
CA PHE A 19 -11.01 -0.38 2.65
C PHE A 19 -11.35 -1.04 3.99
N LYS A 20 -12.44 -1.80 4.01
CA LYS A 20 -12.85 -2.57 5.19
C LYS A 20 -11.90 -3.75 5.39
N LEU A 21 -11.12 -3.70 6.48
CA LEU A 21 -10.12 -4.73 6.84
C LEU A 21 -10.72 -6.00 7.46
N LYS A 22 -11.94 -5.92 7.98
CA LYS A 22 -12.64 -7.01 8.68
C LYS A 22 -14.06 -7.14 8.16
N GLY A 23 -14.59 -8.36 8.16
CA GLY A 23 -15.99 -8.64 7.79
C GLY A 23 -16.28 -8.62 6.29
N VAL A 24 -15.25 -8.57 5.43
CA VAL A 24 -15.41 -8.61 3.98
C VAL A 24 -15.04 -9.99 3.45
N LYS A 25 -15.91 -10.55 2.60
CA LYS A 25 -15.63 -11.81 1.89
C LYS A 25 -14.44 -11.61 0.95
N GLY A 26 -13.60 -12.63 0.78
CA GLY A 26 -12.48 -12.56 -0.16
C GLY A 26 -12.95 -12.13 -1.56
N GLY A 27 -12.28 -11.14 -2.16
CA GLY A 27 -12.62 -10.58 -3.47
C GLY A 27 -13.66 -9.45 -3.47
N TYR A 28 -14.19 -9.05 -2.31
CA TYR A 28 -15.17 -7.95 -2.19
C TYR A 28 -14.57 -6.66 -1.62
N GLN A 29 -13.26 -6.63 -1.38
CA GLN A 29 -12.59 -5.48 -0.77
C GLN A 29 -12.62 -4.27 -1.71
N GLU A 30 -12.45 -4.52 -3.00
CA GLU A 30 -12.53 -3.53 -4.06
C GLU A 30 -13.96 -3.04 -4.27
N CYS A 31 -14.92 -3.98 -4.32
CA CYS A 31 -16.33 -3.68 -4.52
C CYS A 31 -16.91 -2.86 -3.37
N SER A 32 -16.56 -3.19 -2.11
CA SER A 32 -17.07 -2.43 -0.96
C SER A 32 -16.57 -0.98 -0.95
N LEU A 33 -15.39 -0.69 -1.47
CA LEU A 33 -14.89 0.68 -1.57
C LEU A 33 -15.55 1.43 -2.74
N LEU A 34 -15.67 0.77 -3.90
CA LEU A 34 -16.29 1.37 -5.08
C LEU A 34 -17.77 1.68 -4.86
N GLN A 35 -18.52 0.83 -4.13
CA GLN A 35 -19.92 1.06 -3.79
C GLN A 35 -20.15 2.34 -2.98
N ASP A 36 -19.22 2.69 -2.08
CA ASP A 36 -19.33 3.90 -1.27
C ASP A 36 -18.97 5.16 -2.10
N LEU A 37 -18.13 5.00 -3.14
CA LEU A 37 -17.58 6.10 -3.92
C LEU A 37 -18.37 6.44 -5.19
N VAL A 38 -18.81 5.45 -5.97
CA VAL A 38 -19.42 5.64 -7.30
C VAL A 38 -20.56 4.65 -7.54
N THR A 39 -21.48 5.00 -8.45
CA THR A 39 -22.44 4.03 -9.01
C THR A 39 -21.91 3.46 -10.32
N LEU A 40 -22.44 2.30 -10.76
CA LEU A 40 -21.99 1.65 -12.00
C LEU A 40 -22.09 2.55 -13.25
N SER A 41 -23.06 3.46 -13.27
CA SER A 41 -23.28 4.40 -14.36
C SER A 41 -22.22 5.51 -14.43
N ASP A 42 -21.51 5.77 -13.33
CA ASP A 42 -20.48 6.82 -13.24
C ASP A 42 -19.08 6.29 -13.60
N LEU A 43 -18.93 5.00 -13.89
CA LEU A 43 -17.65 4.43 -14.30
C LEU A 43 -17.34 4.76 -15.76
N GLU A 44 -16.22 5.44 -15.99
CA GLU A 44 -15.70 5.71 -17.32
C GLU A 44 -14.89 4.52 -17.85
N PRO A 45 -15.34 3.85 -18.94
CA PRO A 45 -14.62 2.71 -19.50
C PRO A 45 -13.32 3.18 -20.18
N LYS A 46 -12.18 2.73 -19.66
CA LYS A 46 -10.85 2.96 -20.25
C LYS A 46 -10.37 1.73 -21.05
N ALA A 47 -9.21 1.86 -21.70
CA ALA A 47 -8.59 0.80 -22.52
C ALA A 47 -9.43 0.33 -23.73
N ALA A 48 -9.88 1.29 -24.56
CA ALA A 48 -10.71 1.05 -25.74
C ALA A 48 -11.98 0.23 -25.39
N ASN A 49 -12.80 0.77 -24.49
CA ASN A 49 -14.00 0.11 -23.97
C ASN A 49 -13.71 -1.30 -23.42
N CYS A 50 -12.67 -1.43 -22.57
CA CYS A 50 -12.23 -2.70 -21.97
C CYS A 50 -11.75 -3.77 -22.97
N THR A 51 -11.53 -3.43 -24.24
CA THR A 51 -11.15 -4.40 -25.28
C THR A 51 -9.64 -4.68 -25.31
N LYS A 52 -8.82 -3.77 -24.75
CA LYS A 52 -7.35 -3.91 -24.73
C LYS A 52 -6.85 -4.25 -23.32
N LYS A 53 -6.02 -5.30 -23.21
CA LYS A 53 -5.30 -5.63 -21.95
C LYS A 53 -4.07 -4.74 -21.80
N VAL A 54 -4.15 -3.73 -20.93
CA VAL A 54 -3.05 -2.78 -20.68
C VAL A 54 -2.22 -3.16 -19.45
N ILE A 55 -2.76 -3.98 -18.55
CA ILE A 55 -2.20 -4.24 -17.22
C ILE A 55 -2.03 -5.74 -17.00
N ARG A 56 -0.90 -6.14 -16.41
CA ARG A 56 -0.62 -7.51 -15.98
C ARG A 56 -0.23 -7.54 -14.50
N ASP A 57 -0.94 -8.31 -13.70
CA ASP A 57 -0.56 -8.57 -12.30
C ASP A 57 0.64 -9.53 -12.26
N LEU A 58 1.81 -9.01 -11.87
CA LEU A 58 3.00 -9.82 -11.61
C LEU A 58 2.96 -10.34 -10.18
N LYS A 59 2.90 -11.65 -10.00
CA LYS A 59 3.11 -12.27 -8.70
C LYS A 59 4.62 -12.40 -8.48
N GLY A 60 5.15 -11.74 -7.45
CA GLY A 60 6.55 -11.86 -7.06
C GLY A 60 6.92 -13.33 -6.85
N SER A 61 8.19 -13.67 -7.16
CA SER A 61 8.71 -15.02 -6.98
C SER A 61 8.53 -15.49 -5.53
N ALA A 62 8.38 -16.81 -5.35
CA ALA A 62 8.20 -17.42 -4.05
C ALA A 62 9.25 -16.91 -3.04
N ARG A 63 8.81 -16.64 -1.80
CA ARG A 63 9.71 -16.18 -0.74
C ARG A 63 10.91 -17.14 -0.63
N PRO A 64 12.16 -16.68 -0.80
CA PRO A 64 13.31 -17.54 -0.64
C PRO A 64 13.39 -18.03 0.82
N PRO A 65 13.87 -19.25 1.06
CA PRO A 65 13.97 -19.80 2.41
C PRO A 65 14.83 -18.89 3.30
N GLN A 66 14.27 -18.44 4.42
CA GLN A 66 14.99 -17.60 5.39
C GLN A 66 15.94 -18.46 6.22
N LYS A 67 17.25 -18.23 6.09
CA LYS A 67 18.25 -18.82 7.00
C LYS A 67 18.18 -18.07 8.33
N LYS A 68 17.90 -18.77 9.45
CA LYS A 68 17.95 -18.19 10.80
C LYS A 68 19.39 -17.77 11.12
N ILE A 69 19.70 -16.48 11.01
CA ILE A 69 20.95 -15.93 11.54
C ILE A 69 20.81 -15.84 13.06
N MET A 70 21.66 -16.58 13.78
CA MET A 70 21.78 -16.51 15.23
C MET A 70 22.35 -15.12 15.59
N ARG A 71 21.48 -14.21 16.05
CA ARG A 71 21.87 -12.86 16.47
C ARG A 71 22.70 -12.94 17.76
N LYS A 72 24.02 -12.75 17.67
CA LYS A 72 24.80 -12.28 18.83
C LYS A 72 24.53 -10.79 19.00
N SER A 73 23.97 -10.43 20.16
CA SER A 73 23.60 -9.07 20.52
C SER A 73 24.85 -8.18 20.52
N PHE A 74 24.91 -7.19 19.63
CA PHE A 74 25.92 -6.13 19.68
C PHE A 74 25.23 -4.88 20.22
N SER A 75 25.52 -4.56 21.49
CA SER A 75 25.08 -3.32 22.13
C SER A 75 25.91 -2.17 21.57
N ILE A 76 25.25 -1.18 20.97
CA ILE A 76 25.86 0.12 20.64
C ILE A 76 25.21 1.14 21.57
N ALA A 77 25.90 1.44 22.67
CA ALA A 77 25.64 2.61 23.49
C ALA A 77 26.99 3.21 23.91
N ASN A 78 27.07 4.54 23.79
CA ASN A 78 28.13 5.45 24.24
C ASN A 78 29.08 5.98 23.17
N TRP A 79 28.56 6.92 22.35
CA TRP A 79 29.33 8.09 21.93
C TRP A 79 28.80 9.30 22.69
N GLN A 80 29.49 9.66 23.77
CA GLN A 80 29.20 10.84 24.58
C GLN A 80 30.17 11.94 24.14
N ALA A 81 29.67 12.92 23.38
CA ALA A 81 30.42 14.11 23.01
C ALA A 81 30.65 14.97 24.25
N ASN A 82 31.91 15.28 24.59
CA ASN A 82 32.24 16.19 25.68
C ASN A 82 33.07 17.37 25.14
N PRO A 83 32.53 18.60 25.12
CA PRO A 83 33.22 19.79 24.64
C PRO A 83 33.90 20.45 25.83
N THR A 84 35.23 20.35 25.94
CA THR A 84 36.12 21.29 26.69
C THR A 84 37.53 20.72 26.72
N LYS A 85 38.41 21.23 25.86
CA LYS A 85 39.85 21.29 26.17
C LYS A 85 40.32 22.71 25.87
N THR A 86 40.42 23.47 26.95
CA THR A 86 41.05 24.78 27.05
C THR A 86 42.55 24.63 26.78
N LEU A 87 43.08 25.53 25.95
CA LEU A 87 44.51 25.78 25.74
C LEU A 87 45.12 26.32 27.05
N VAL A 88 46.09 25.58 27.60
CA VAL A 88 47.24 26.12 28.36
C VAL A 88 48.44 25.24 28.02
#